data_AF-A0A0U3TTT9-F1
#
_entry.id   AF-A0A0U3TTT9-F1
#
_cell.length_a   1.000
_cell.length_b   1.000
_cell.length_c   1.000
_cell.angle_alpha   90.00
_cell.angle_beta   90.00
_cell.angle_gamma   90.00
#
_symmetry.space_group_name_H-M   'P 1'
#
loop_
_entity.id
_entity.type
_entity.pdbx_description
1 polymer ?
#
loop_
_entity_poly.entity_id
_entity_poly.type
_entity_poly.pdbx_seq_one_letter_code
_entity_poly.pdbx_strand_id
1 'polypeptide(L)'
;MAFNRHGGFQGQRKESRMKRGLLAAALLGLATSAFAQAQPREPPSAASCKAEEAALERDIDLARSRGQMLRRRQLAENLSALRTRCEASDPSMSRAARIDKLERDIQLLKAELEQAEEQLRELRNERP
;
A
#
# COMPACT_ATOMS: atom_id res chain seq x y z
N MET A 1 62.93 24.31 23.63
CA MET A 1 63.34 24.83 24.95
C MET A 1 62.52 26.06 25.25
N ALA A 2 62.05 26.16 26.50
CA ALA A 2 61.17 27.18 27.04
C ALA A 2 61.70 28.62 26.85
N PHE A 3 60.82 29.62 26.82
CA PHE A 3 60.67 30.51 27.97
C PHE A 3 59.34 31.27 27.94
N ASN A 4 58.79 31.37 29.15
CA ASN A 4 57.52 31.90 29.59
C ASN A 4 57.66 33.39 29.95
N ARG A 5 56.52 34.00 30.33
CA ARG A 5 56.31 35.28 31.09
C ARG A 5 56.09 36.54 30.24
N HIS A 6 55.27 37.51 30.62
CA HIS A 6 54.17 37.67 31.60
C HIS A 6 53.61 39.09 31.38
N GLY A 7 52.35 39.31 31.79
CA GLY A 7 51.79 40.63 32.13
C GLY A 7 50.78 41.14 31.11
N GLY A 8 49.49 41.33 31.38
CA GLY A 8 48.75 41.44 32.62
C GLY A 8 48.36 42.91 32.87
N PHE A 9 47.06 43.23 32.82
CA PHE A 9 46.28 44.24 33.59
C PHE A 9 44.90 44.39 32.90
N GLN A 10 43.85 43.71 33.36
CA GLN A 10 42.84 44.10 34.38
C GLN A 10 41.81 45.15 33.93
N GLY A 11 40.53 44.78 34.00
CA GLY A 11 39.43 45.70 33.68
C GLY A 11 38.00 45.19 33.91
N GLN A 12 37.72 44.65 35.10
CA GLN A 12 36.44 44.66 35.84
C GLN A 12 35.14 44.02 35.32
N ARG A 13 34.65 43.07 36.16
CA ARG A 13 33.32 42.96 36.81
C ARG A 13 32.06 43.12 35.92
N LYS A 14 31.08 42.22 35.94
CA LYS A 14 30.35 41.72 37.12
C LYS A 14 29.71 40.35 36.86
N GLU A 15 29.82 39.49 37.87
CA GLU A 15 28.97 38.33 38.09
C GLU A 15 27.49 38.72 38.18
N SER A 16 26.60 37.81 37.79
CA SER A 16 25.47 37.50 38.68
C SER A 16 25.05 36.05 38.52
N ARG A 17 25.47 35.25 39.49
CA ARG A 17 24.89 33.96 39.85
C ARG A 17 23.44 34.15 40.30
N MET A 18 22.68 33.06 40.12
CA MET A 18 21.44 32.69 40.83
C MET A 18 20.17 33.45 40.44
N LYS A 19 19.20 32.68 39.95
CA LYS A 19 18.08 32.17 40.77
C LYS A 19 17.36 31.03 40.05
N ARG A 20 17.30 29.87 40.72
CA ARG A 20 16.31 28.83 40.46
C ARG A 20 14.94 29.41 40.81
N GLY A 21 13.99 29.29 39.91
CA GLY A 21 12.58 29.62 40.12
C GLY A 21 11.73 28.82 39.16
N LEU A 22 10.90 27.94 39.72
CA LEU A 22 9.86 27.17 39.03
C LEU A 22 8.81 28.10 38.40
N LEU A 23 7.95 27.50 37.56
CA LEU A 23 6.61 27.88 37.05
C LEU A 23 6.58 27.76 35.51
N ALA A 24 6.24 26.59 34.94
CA ALA A 24 4.89 26.11 34.67
C ALA A 24 4.07 27.05 33.76
N ALA A 25 3.91 26.69 32.48
CA ALA A 25 2.62 26.64 31.77
C ALA A 25 2.80 26.49 30.24
N ALA A 26 1.97 25.60 29.68
CA ALA A 26 1.40 25.65 28.33
C ALA A 26 2.31 25.43 27.11
N LEU A 27 2.53 24.15 26.77
CA LEU A 27 2.42 23.72 25.37
C LEU A 27 1.52 22.48 25.33
N LEU A 28 0.22 22.75 25.39
CA LEU A 28 -0.83 21.80 25.03
C LEU A 28 -1.02 21.86 23.51
N GLY A 29 -1.01 20.70 22.87
CA GLY A 29 -1.60 20.52 21.54
C GLY A 29 -0.59 20.13 20.46
N LEU A 30 -0.39 18.82 20.27
CA LEU A 30 -0.22 18.14 18.98
C LEU A 30 0.10 16.65 19.25
N ALA A 31 -0.88 15.93 19.79
CA ALA A 31 -0.89 14.47 19.81
C ALA A 31 -2.34 13.98 19.66
N THR A 32 -3.03 14.47 18.64
CA THR A 32 -4.28 13.86 18.15
C THR A 32 -3.93 12.54 17.49
N SER A 33 -3.98 11.47 18.29
CA SER A 33 -4.63 10.20 17.96
C SER A 33 -4.65 9.79 16.48
N ALA A 34 -3.59 9.16 16.00
CA ALA A 34 -3.62 8.33 14.80
C ALA A 34 -3.84 6.85 15.17
N PHE A 35 -4.89 6.57 15.95
CA PHE A 35 -5.53 5.26 15.86
C PHE A 35 -6.58 5.42 14.78
N ALA A 36 -6.24 4.90 13.59
CA ALA A 36 -7.16 4.73 12.50
C ALA A 36 -8.40 4.01 13.02
N GLN A 37 -9.47 4.75 13.29
CA GLN A 37 -10.79 4.16 13.38
C GLN A 37 -11.05 3.57 12.00
N ALA A 38 -11.15 2.24 11.95
CA ALA A 38 -11.84 1.53 10.89
C ALA A 38 -13.29 2.03 10.90
N GLN A 39 -13.50 3.21 10.32
CA GLN A 39 -14.81 3.67 9.91
C GLN A 39 -15.41 2.56 9.05
N PRO A 40 -16.69 2.21 9.22
CA PRO A 40 -17.42 1.44 8.22
C PRO A 40 -17.36 2.27 6.93
N ARG A 41 -16.34 2.01 6.12
CA ARG A 41 -16.19 2.64 4.82
C ARG A 41 -17.33 2.07 4.02
N GLU A 42 -18.33 2.91 3.80
CA GLU A 42 -19.46 2.64 2.92
C GLU A 42 -18.91 1.86 1.71
N PRO A 43 -19.50 0.70 1.37
CA PRO A 43 -18.94 -0.17 0.35
C PRO A 43 -18.64 0.70 -0.86
N PRO A 44 -17.39 0.71 -1.36
CA PRO A 44 -17.00 1.64 -2.40
C PRO A 44 -18.00 1.49 -3.55
N SER A 45 -18.69 2.59 -3.86
CA SER A 45 -19.55 2.64 -5.04
C SER A 45 -18.77 2.12 -6.25
N ALA A 46 -19.48 1.51 -7.21
CA ALA A 46 -18.84 0.99 -8.42
C ALA A 46 -17.97 2.06 -9.13
N ALA A 47 -18.39 3.33 -9.09
CA ALA A 47 -17.62 4.47 -9.59
C ALA A 47 -16.32 4.73 -8.82
N SER A 48 -16.34 4.67 -7.48
CA SER A 48 -15.12 4.80 -6.66
C SER A 48 -14.16 3.63 -6.86
N CYS A 49 -14.68 2.40 -7.03
CA CYS A 49 -13.88 1.23 -7.34
C CYS A 49 -13.10 1.39 -8.65
N LYS A 50 -13.76 1.83 -9.72
CA LYS A 50 -13.10 2.07 -11.01
C LYS A 50 -12.06 3.20 -10.96
N ALA A 51 -12.33 4.25 -10.19
CA ALA A 51 -11.37 5.34 -10.00
C ALA A 51 -10.11 4.88 -9.27
N GLU A 52 -10.25 4.06 -8.22
CA GLU A 52 -9.13 3.48 -7.46
C GLU A 52 -8.33 2.47 -8.30
N GLU A 53 -8.99 1.63 -9.10
CA GLU A 53 -8.33 0.72 -10.06
C GLU A 53 -7.45 1.48 -11.05
N ALA A 54 -8.01 2.51 -11.70
CA ALA A 54 -7.29 3.32 -12.68
C ALA A 54 -6.11 4.09 -12.05
N ALA A 55 -6.21 4.47 -10.77
CA ALA A 55 -5.11 5.09 -10.04
C ALA A 55 -3.96 4.10 -9.81
N LEU A 56 -4.27 2.89 -9.35
CA LEU A 56 -3.26 1.84 -9.15
C LEU A 56 -2.58 1.43 -10.47
N GLU A 57 -3.32 1.35 -11.57
CA GLU A 57 -2.76 1.05 -12.90
C GLU A 57 -1.74 2.11 -13.35
N ARG A 58 -2.05 3.40 -13.19
CA ARG A 58 -1.09 4.49 -13.47
C ARG A 58 0.16 4.39 -12.60
N ASP A 59 0.00 4.06 -11.32
CA ASP A 59 1.13 3.91 -10.40
C ASP A 59 2.01 2.69 -10.76
N ILE A 60 1.42 1.61 -11.27
CA ILE A 60 2.15 0.44 -11.78
C ILE A 60 3.02 0.84 -12.97
N ASP A 61 2.46 1.59 -13.92
CA ASP A 61 3.20 2.06 -15.10
C ASP A 61 4.32 3.05 -14.72
N LEU A 62 4.05 3.92 -13.74
CA LEU A 62 5.08 4.80 -13.19
C LEU A 62 6.19 4.02 -12.47
N ALA A 63 5.84 3.00 -11.68
CA ALA A 63 6.82 2.13 -11.04
C ALA A 63 7.64 1.33 -12.07
N ARG A 64 7.01 0.90 -13.16
CA ARG A 64 7.67 0.19 -14.28
C ARG A 64 8.67 1.10 -14.99
N SER A 65 8.26 2.31 -15.38
CA SER A 65 9.16 3.27 -16.05
C SER A 65 10.36 3.68 -15.19
N ARG A 66 10.22 3.62 -13.86
CA ARG A 66 11.28 3.91 -12.89
C ARG A 66 12.11 2.69 -12.47
N GLY A 67 11.85 1.49 -13.02
CA GLY A 67 12.56 0.26 -12.65
C GLY A 67 12.28 -0.25 -11.23
N GLN A 68 11.20 0.20 -10.60
CA GLN A 68 10.86 -0.13 -9.20
C GLN A 68 10.11 -1.46 -9.10
N MET A 69 10.81 -2.58 -9.34
CA MET A 69 10.20 -3.91 -9.47
C MET A 69 9.43 -4.39 -8.24
N LEU A 70 9.96 -4.16 -7.03
CA LEU A 70 9.28 -4.55 -5.78
C LEU A 70 8.00 -3.74 -5.56
N ARG A 71 8.06 -2.42 -5.76
CA ARG A 71 6.90 -1.53 -5.65
C ARG A 71 5.84 -1.89 -6.69
N ARG A 72 6.25 -2.17 -7.93
CA ARG A 72 5.36 -2.63 -8.99
C ARG A 72 4.60 -3.90 -8.57
N ARG A 73 5.30 -4.87 -7.97
CA ARG A 73 4.68 -6.11 -7.47
C ARG A 73 3.66 -5.81 -6.38
N GLN A 74 4.02 -4.99 -5.39
CA GLN A 74 3.10 -4.60 -4.33
C GLN A 74 1.84 -3.90 -4.87
N LEU A 75 2.00 -3.00 -5.85
CA LEU A 75 0.87 -2.31 -6.48
C LEU A 75 -0.02 -3.28 -7.27
N ALA A 76 0.56 -4.27 -7.95
CA ALA A 76 -0.20 -5.31 -8.63
C ALA A 76 -0.99 -6.20 -7.66
N GLU A 77 -0.41 -6.55 -6.51
CA GLU A 77 -1.10 -7.29 -5.44
C GLU A 77 -2.22 -6.43 -4.81
N ASN A 78 -2.00 -5.12 -4.64
CA ASN A 78 -3.04 -4.22 -4.16
C ASN A 78 -4.19 -4.09 -5.17
N LEU A 79 -3.87 -4.04 -6.47
CA LEU A 79 -4.86 -3.98 -7.55
C LEU A 79 -5.69 -5.26 -7.63
N SER A 80 -5.09 -6.44 -7.49
CA SER A 80 -5.84 -7.70 -7.46
C SER A 80 -6.76 -7.77 -6.24
N ALA A 81 -6.26 -7.39 -5.05
CA ALA A 81 -7.07 -7.35 -3.85
C ALA A 81 -8.21 -6.33 -3.94
N LEU A 82 -7.98 -5.18 -4.60
CA LEU A 82 -9.03 -4.19 -4.86
C LEU A 82 -10.12 -4.75 -5.77
N ARG A 83 -9.73 -5.38 -6.89
CA ARG A 83 -10.67 -5.99 -7.85
C ARG A 83 -11.56 -7.02 -7.17
N THR A 84 -11.01 -7.92 -6.35
CA THR A 84 -11.80 -8.90 -5.60
C THR A 84 -12.84 -8.23 -4.68
N ARG A 85 -12.46 -7.15 -3.98
CA ARG A 85 -13.41 -6.41 -3.13
C ARG A 85 -14.48 -5.70 -3.96
N CYS A 86 -14.07 -5.09 -5.07
CA CYS A 86 -14.94 -4.34 -5.96
C CYS A 86 -15.95 -5.23 -6.70
N GLU A 87 -15.55 -6.44 -7.12
CA GLU A 87 -16.44 -7.45 -7.69
C GLU A 87 -17.43 -8.01 -6.65
N ALA A 88 -16.98 -8.17 -5.40
CA ALA A 88 -17.87 -8.57 -4.31
C ALA A 88 -18.89 -7.47 -3.96
N SER A 89 -18.52 -6.19 -4.14
CA SER A 89 -19.38 -5.04 -3.91
C SER A 89 -20.17 -4.59 -5.14
N ASP A 90 -19.94 -5.15 -6.33
CA ASP A 90 -20.70 -4.80 -7.53
C ASP A 90 -22.16 -5.25 -7.36
N PRO A 91 -23.10 -4.32 -7.10
CA PRO A 91 -24.49 -4.65 -6.87
C PRO A 91 -25.23 -4.89 -8.20
N SER A 92 -24.59 -4.68 -9.36
CA SER A 92 -25.24 -4.74 -10.66
C SER A 92 -25.59 -6.16 -11.10
N MET A 93 -24.81 -7.16 -10.68
CA MET A 93 -25.15 -8.57 -10.84
C MET A 93 -25.74 -9.13 -9.56
N SER A 94 -26.95 -9.66 -9.65
CA SER A 94 -27.53 -10.43 -8.55
C SER A 94 -26.61 -11.63 -8.22
N ARG A 95 -26.63 -12.07 -6.95
CA ARG A 95 -25.86 -13.26 -6.52
C ARG A 95 -26.15 -14.48 -7.40
N ALA A 96 -27.41 -14.65 -7.83
CA ALA A 96 -27.82 -15.73 -8.73
C ALA A 96 -27.12 -15.60 -10.09
N ALA A 97 -27.12 -14.42 -10.71
CA ALA A 97 -26.46 -14.21 -12.00
C ALA A 97 -24.94 -14.47 -11.95
N ARG A 98 -24.29 -14.18 -10.80
CA ARG A 98 -22.88 -14.53 -10.59
C ARG A 98 -22.65 -16.04 -10.51
N ILE A 99 -23.53 -16.76 -9.81
CA ILE A 99 -23.47 -18.23 -9.71
C ILE A 99 -23.65 -18.85 -11.10
N ASP A 100 -24.68 -18.45 -11.85
CA ASP A 100 -24.95 -18.98 -13.19
C ASP A 100 -23.79 -18.75 -14.16
N LYS A 101 -23.11 -17.59 -14.04
CA LYS A 101 -21.91 -17.31 -14.82
C LYS A 101 -20.78 -18.30 -14.46
N LEU A 102 -20.49 -18.47 -13.17
CA LEU A 102 -19.44 -19.38 -12.72
C LEU A 102 -19.72 -20.83 -13.09
N GLU A 103 -20.98 -21.28 -13.02
CA GLU A 103 -21.37 -22.62 -13.43
C GLU A 103 -21.11 -22.86 -14.92
N ARG A 104 -21.44 -21.88 -15.79
CA ARG A 104 -21.11 -21.96 -17.22
C ARG A 104 -19.61 -21.95 -17.47
N ASP A 105 -18.86 -21.08 -16.79
CA ASP A 105 -17.41 -20.99 -16.92
C ASP A 105 -16.75 -22.34 -16.53
N ILE A 106 -17.24 -23.00 -15.46
CA ILE A 106 -16.75 -24.33 -15.04
C ILE A 106 -17.03 -25.39 -16.11
N GLN A 107 -18.21 -25.39 -16.72
CA GLN A 107 -18.53 -26.38 -17.76
C GLN A 107 -17.66 -26.18 -19.01
N LEU A 108 -17.42 -24.93 -19.41
CA LEU A 108 -16.53 -24.60 -20.52
C LEU A 108 -15.10 -25.10 -20.26
N LEU A 109 -14.54 -24.77 -19.09
CA LEU A 109 -13.18 -25.17 -18.73
C LEU A 109 -13.01 -26.70 -18.65
N LYS A 110 -14.04 -27.43 -18.22
CA LYS A 110 -14.01 -28.90 -18.24
C LYS A 110 -13.97 -29.46 -19.65
N ALA A 111 -14.73 -28.89 -20.58
CA ALA A 111 -14.71 -29.30 -21.98
C ALA A 111 -13.35 -29.00 -22.63
N GLU A 112 -12.77 -27.84 -22.34
CA GLU A 112 -11.42 -27.49 -22.80
C GLU A 112 -10.35 -28.45 -22.24
N LEU A 113 -10.47 -28.84 -20.97
CA LEU A 113 -9.57 -29.81 -20.36
C LEU A 113 -9.69 -31.19 -21.01
N GLU A 114 -10.91 -31.69 -21.22
CA GLU A 114 -11.16 -32.97 -21.89
C GLU A 114 -10.55 -32.99 -23.30
N GLN A 115 -10.72 -31.91 -24.05
CA GLN A 115 -10.12 -31.78 -25.38
C GLN A 115 -8.58 -31.81 -25.32
N ALA A 116 -7.97 -31.08 -24.38
CA ALA A 116 -6.52 -31.06 -24.22
C ALA A 116 -5.97 -32.44 -23.79
N GLU A 117 -6.71 -33.16 -22.95
CA GLU A 117 -6.36 -34.52 -22.55
C GLU A 117 -6.45 -35.51 -23.72
N GLU A 118 -7.44 -35.39 -24.61
CA GLU A 118 -7.52 -36.23 -25.81
C GLU A 118 -6.36 -35.94 -26.77
N GLN A 119 -6.04 -34.66 -27.01
CA GLN A 119 -4.86 -34.28 -27.81
C GLN A 119 -3.57 -34.88 -27.24
N LEU A 120 -3.43 -34.86 -25.92
CA LEU A 120 -2.29 -35.50 -25.27
C LEU A 120 -2.27 -37.02 -25.46
N ARG A 121 -3.43 -37.68 -25.45
CA ARG A 121 -3.54 -39.11 -25.71
C ARG A 121 -3.19 -39.45 -27.15
N GLU A 122 -3.66 -38.67 -28.12
CA GLU A 122 -3.31 -38.82 -29.54
C GLU A 122 -1.79 -38.72 -29.73
N LEU A 123 -1.17 -37.64 -29.26
CA LEU A 123 0.28 -37.43 -29.36
C LEU A 123 1.10 -38.51 -28.63
N ARG A 124 0.57 -39.11 -27.55
CA ARG A 124 1.23 -40.22 -26.86
C ARG A 124 1.12 -41.55 -27.61
N ASN A 125 0.06 -41.72 -28.38
CA ASN A 125 -0.22 -42.95 -29.12
C ASN A 125 0.39 -42.92 -30.53
N GLU A 126 0.63 -41.72 -31.08
CA GLU A 126 1.50 -41.52 -32.23
C GLU A 126 2.92 -41.97 -31.84
N ARG A 127 3.32 -43.15 -32.33
CA ARG A 127 4.71 -43.58 -32.20
C ARG A 127 5.59 -42.69 -33.09
N PRO A 128 6.82 -42.36 -32.66
CA PRO A 128 7.76 -41.62 -33.48
C PRO A 128 8.14 -42.36 -34.77
#